data_AF-A0A5S3SEK1-F1
#
_entry.id   AF-A0A5S3SEK1-F1
#
_cell.length_a   1.000
_cell.length_b   1.000
_cell.length_c   1.000
_cell.angle_alpha   90.00
_cell.angle_beta   90.00
_cell.angle_gamma   90.00
#
_symmetry.space_group_name_H-M   'P 1'
#
loop_
_entity.id
_entity.type
_entity.pdbx_description
1 polymer ?
#
loop_
_entity_poly.entity_id
_entity_poly.type
_entity_poly.pdbx_seq_one_letter_code
_entity_poly.pdbx_strand_id
1 'polypeptide(L)'
;MSVIVIPTASSGDSTGDDKTLLIDLWAASKAVNYAKQYGIKRFIMVSSICADNPNAVQSDSKPYLVAKHMADEHLINSGLNYTIVRPSSLTNEDASLKVTTQQPSERNEAKISRENVANALLQIANYSINENSLFELFDGDKPITSL
;
A
#
# COMPACT_ATOMS: atom_id res chain seq x y z
N MET A 1 -14.85 15.66 4.07
CA MET A 1 -13.84 15.31 3.04
C MET A 1 -13.98 13.83 2.80
N SER A 2 -14.44 13.39 1.63
CA SER A 2 -14.63 11.95 1.37
C SER A 2 -13.29 11.34 1.00
N VAL A 3 -12.70 10.60 1.94
CA VAL A 3 -11.46 9.84 1.75
C VAL A 3 -11.85 8.38 1.61
N ILE A 4 -11.39 7.71 0.56
CA ILE A 4 -11.47 6.26 0.46
C ILE A 4 -10.08 5.72 0.80
N VAL A 5 -10.02 4.94 1.88
CA VAL A 5 -8.88 4.07 2.17
C VAL A 5 -9.29 2.68 1.69
N ILE A 6 -8.55 2.14 0.74
CA ILE A 6 -8.68 0.72 0.40
C ILE A 6 -7.51 0.00 1.05
N PRO A 7 -7.71 -0.61 2.23
CA PRO A 7 -6.88 -1.74 2.56
C PRO A 7 -7.20 -2.74 1.47
N THR A 8 -6.29 -2.93 0.52
CA THR A 8 -6.47 -3.96 -0.50
C THR A 8 -6.75 -5.22 0.27
N ALA A 9 -7.95 -5.78 0.10
CA ALA A 9 -8.18 -7.16 0.48
C ALA A 9 -7.07 -7.93 -0.22
N SER A 10 -6.06 -8.34 0.55
CA SER A 10 -5.12 -9.30 0.02
C SER A 10 -5.91 -10.59 -0.05
N SER A 11 -5.79 -11.31 -1.16
CA SER A 11 -6.34 -12.66 -1.21
C SER A 11 -5.81 -13.53 -0.05
N GLY A 12 -4.62 -13.19 0.47
CA GLY A 12 -3.94 -13.89 1.55
C GLY A 12 -3.23 -15.13 1.02
N ASP A 13 -2.13 -15.50 1.68
CA ASP A 13 -1.23 -16.59 1.26
C ASP A 13 -1.91 -17.97 1.18
N SER A 14 -3.13 -18.10 1.72
CA SER A 14 -3.93 -19.33 1.71
C SER A 14 -4.85 -19.48 0.50
N THR A 15 -4.83 -18.52 -0.43
CA THR A 15 -5.67 -18.53 -1.65
C THR A 15 -4.83 -18.64 -2.91
N GLY A 16 -5.44 -19.13 -4.00
CA GLY A 16 -4.76 -19.27 -5.28
C GLY A 16 -4.57 -17.94 -6.02
N ASP A 17 -3.71 -17.98 -7.04
CA ASP A 17 -3.41 -16.83 -7.91
C ASP A 17 -4.67 -16.22 -8.58
N ASP A 18 -5.73 -17.01 -8.73
CA ASP A 18 -7.03 -16.54 -9.22
C ASP A 18 -7.60 -15.44 -8.30
N LYS A 19 -7.45 -15.59 -6.98
CA LYS A 19 -7.89 -14.58 -6.01
C LYS A 19 -6.99 -13.38 -5.99
N THR A 20 -5.68 -13.56 -6.17
CA THR A 20 -4.76 -12.43 -6.35
C THR A 20 -5.17 -11.56 -7.54
N LEU A 21 -5.51 -12.16 -8.68
CA LEU A 21 -5.99 -11.41 -9.84
C LEU A 21 -7.35 -10.74 -9.59
N LEU A 22 -8.29 -11.44 -8.97
CA LEU A 22 -9.65 -10.93 -8.74
C LEU A 22 -9.74 -9.85 -7.66
N ILE A 23 -8.89 -9.94 -6.63
CA ILE A 23 -8.98 -9.08 -5.45
C ILE A 23 -7.89 -8.01 -5.49
N ASP A 24 -6.61 -8.42 -5.49
CA ASP A 24 -5.49 -7.46 -5.40
C ASP A 24 -5.39 -6.56 -6.63
N LEU A 25 -5.74 -7.07 -7.82
CA LEU A 25 -5.77 -6.29 -9.05
C LEU A 25 -7.19 -5.81 -9.40
N TRP A 26 -8.09 -6.73 -9.75
CA TRP A 26 -9.36 -6.35 -10.38
C TRP A 26 -10.26 -5.52 -9.45
N ALA A 27 -10.43 -5.93 -8.20
CA ALA A 27 -11.24 -5.17 -7.24
C ALA A 27 -10.61 -3.80 -6.94
N ALA A 28 -9.28 -3.72 -6.81
CA ALA A 28 -8.56 -2.45 -6.65
C ALA A 28 -8.80 -1.51 -7.84
N SER A 29 -8.60 -1.98 -9.07
CA SER A 29 -8.85 -1.18 -10.28
C SER A 29 -10.30 -0.73 -10.41
N LYS A 30 -11.26 -1.59 -10.07
CA LYS A 30 -12.69 -1.24 -10.03
C LYS A 30 -12.97 -0.12 -9.03
N ALA A 31 -12.37 -0.20 -7.85
CA ALA A 31 -12.58 0.80 -6.83
C ALA A 31 -11.96 2.15 -7.19
N VAL A 32 -10.81 2.16 -7.87
CA VAL A 32 -10.25 3.38 -8.50
C VAL A 32 -11.23 3.97 -9.51
N ASN A 33 -11.82 3.15 -10.38
CA ASN A 33 -12.79 3.61 -11.37
C ASN A 33 -14.05 4.20 -10.71
N TYR A 34 -14.56 3.57 -9.65
CA TYR A 34 -15.70 4.12 -8.89
C TYR A 34 -15.34 5.40 -8.18
N ALA A 35 -14.16 5.48 -7.56
CA ALA A 35 -13.70 6.70 -6.91
C ALA A 35 -13.66 7.89 -7.89
N LYS A 36 -13.16 7.65 -9.12
CA LYS A 36 -13.18 8.64 -10.20
C LYS A 36 -14.61 8.99 -10.63
N GLN A 37 -15.46 7.99 -10.86
CA GLN A 37 -16.84 8.18 -11.28
C GLN A 37 -17.65 9.02 -10.28
N TYR A 38 -17.45 8.83 -8.98
CA TYR A 38 -18.17 9.53 -7.92
C TYR A 38 -17.45 10.80 -7.41
N GLY A 39 -16.38 11.24 -8.09
CA GLY A 39 -15.69 12.48 -7.74
C GLY A 39 -15.02 12.45 -6.35
N ILE A 40 -14.54 11.28 -5.92
CA ILE A 40 -13.79 11.13 -4.68
C ILE A 40 -12.50 11.93 -4.79
N LYS A 41 -12.27 12.80 -3.80
CA LYS A 41 -11.17 13.77 -3.85
C LYS A 41 -9.81 13.17 -3.57
N ARG A 42 -9.76 12.03 -2.88
CA ARG A 42 -8.51 11.38 -2.48
C ARG A 42 -8.66 9.88 -2.32
N PHE A 43 -7.68 9.14 -2.84
CA PHE A 43 -7.62 7.69 -2.78
C PHE A 43 -6.32 7.23 -2.12
N ILE A 44 -6.41 6.37 -1.09
CA ILE A 44 -5.24 5.78 -0.44
C ILE A 44 -5.19 4.28 -0.77
N MET A 45 -4.12 3.86 -1.44
CA MET A 45 -3.86 2.47 -1.83
C MET A 45 -2.80 1.86 -0.90
N VAL A 46 -3.10 0.69 -0.35
CA VAL A 46 -2.10 -0.17 0.30
C VAL A 46 -1.54 -1.15 -0.72
N SER A 47 -0.27 -0.99 -1.07
CA SER A 47 0.46 -1.82 -2.03
C SER A 47 1.48 -2.69 -1.29
N SER A 48 2.66 -2.91 -1.87
CA SER A 48 3.74 -3.68 -1.26
C SER A 48 5.10 -3.18 -1.75
N ILE A 49 6.14 -3.32 -0.93
CA ILE A 49 7.52 -3.18 -1.42
C ILE A 49 7.76 -4.13 -2.61
N CYS A 50 8.69 -3.77 -3.48
CA CYS A 50 8.99 -4.49 -4.73
C CYS A 50 7.87 -4.48 -5.79
N ALA A 51 6.73 -3.83 -5.54
CA ALA A 51 5.70 -3.61 -6.56
C ALA A 51 6.13 -2.58 -7.62
N ASP A 52 7.22 -1.84 -7.43
CA ASP A 52 7.86 -1.02 -8.48
C ASP A 52 8.53 -1.87 -9.57
N ASN A 53 9.15 -2.98 -9.18
CA ASN A 53 9.88 -3.85 -10.08
C ASN A 53 9.68 -5.34 -9.74
N PRO A 54 8.49 -5.91 -10.05
CA PRO A 54 8.20 -7.31 -9.77
C PRO A 54 9.13 -8.29 -10.52
N ASN A 55 9.84 -7.85 -11.56
CA ASN A 55 10.80 -8.69 -12.29
C ASN A 55 12.12 -8.90 -11.54
N ALA A 56 12.49 -7.98 -10.64
CA ALA A 56 13.67 -8.13 -9.79
C ALA A 56 13.48 -9.20 -8.70
N VAL A 57 12.24 -9.62 -8.45
CA VAL A 57 11.92 -10.64 -7.45
C VAL A 57 11.65 -11.98 -8.14
N GLN A 58 12.40 -13.00 -7.73
CA GLN A 58 12.22 -14.39 -8.17
C GLN A 58 11.75 -15.20 -6.96
N SER A 59 10.44 -15.22 -6.73
CA SER A 59 9.79 -15.92 -5.63
C SER A 59 8.34 -16.28 -6.00
N ASP A 60 7.72 -17.12 -5.19
CA ASP A 60 6.31 -17.49 -5.34
C ASP A 60 5.35 -16.30 -5.14
N SER A 61 5.83 -15.19 -4.55
CA SER A 61 5.06 -13.96 -4.43
C SER A 61 5.01 -13.12 -5.71
N LYS A 62 5.63 -13.56 -6.81
CA LYS A 62 5.67 -12.80 -8.07
C LYS A 62 4.29 -12.48 -8.64
N PRO A 63 3.30 -13.39 -8.71
CA PRO A 63 1.94 -13.05 -9.16
C PRO A 63 1.31 -11.92 -8.33
N TYR A 64 1.50 -11.98 -7.01
CA TYR A 64 1.06 -10.93 -6.09
C TYR A 64 1.73 -9.58 -6.36
N LEU A 65 3.06 -9.57 -6.53
CA LEU A 65 3.80 -8.34 -6.82
C LEU A 65 3.39 -7.74 -8.18
N VAL A 66 3.14 -8.57 -9.19
CA VAL A 66 2.63 -8.12 -10.50
C VAL A 66 1.21 -7.54 -10.35
N ALA A 67 0.33 -8.18 -9.58
CA ALA A 67 -1.01 -7.66 -9.34
C ALA A 67 -0.98 -6.30 -8.62
N LYS A 68 -0.15 -6.15 -7.58
CA LYS A 68 0.06 -4.88 -6.88
C LYS A 68 0.64 -3.80 -7.80
N HIS A 69 1.65 -4.14 -8.59
CA HIS A 69 2.24 -3.24 -9.57
C HIS A 69 1.17 -2.70 -10.53
N MET A 70 0.35 -3.59 -11.11
CA MET A 70 -0.68 -3.20 -12.05
C MET A 70 -1.82 -2.39 -11.40
N ALA A 71 -2.14 -2.65 -10.13
CA ALA A 71 -3.08 -1.83 -9.37
C ALA A 71 -2.53 -0.42 -9.09
N ASP A 72 -1.25 -0.30 -8.73
CA ASP A 72 -0.54 0.97 -8.55
C ASP A 72 -0.54 1.78 -9.85
N GLU A 73 -0.11 1.17 -10.96
CA GLU A 73 -0.09 1.80 -12.29
C GLU A 73 -1.49 2.27 -12.71
N HIS A 74 -2.53 1.48 -12.44
CA HIS A 74 -3.91 1.87 -12.74
C HIS A 74 -4.34 3.12 -11.94
N LEU A 75 -3.98 3.21 -10.66
CA LEU A 75 -4.25 4.39 -9.84
C LEU A 75 -3.45 5.62 -10.30
N ILE A 76 -2.16 5.44 -10.59
CA ILE A 76 -1.27 6.50 -11.08
C ILE A 76 -1.83 7.12 -12.36
N ASN A 77 -2.28 6.28 -13.30
CA ASN A 77 -2.82 6.72 -14.58
C ASN A 77 -4.31 7.15 -14.52
N SER A 78 -4.96 7.08 -13.36
CA SER A 78 -6.38 7.38 -13.23
C SER A 78 -6.71 8.88 -13.28
N GLY A 79 -5.77 9.74 -12.89
CA GLY A 79 -5.96 11.18 -12.69
C GLY A 79 -6.60 11.55 -11.33
N LEU A 80 -6.79 10.60 -10.42
CA LEU A 80 -7.17 10.88 -9.03
C LEU A 80 -5.98 11.45 -8.25
N ASN A 81 -6.26 12.27 -7.23
CA ASN A 81 -5.27 12.55 -6.19
C ASN A 81 -5.09 11.30 -5.32
N TYR A 82 -3.86 10.80 -5.21
CA TYR A 82 -3.58 9.53 -4.55
C TYR A 82 -2.44 9.57 -3.54
N THR A 83 -2.49 8.61 -2.61
CA THR A 83 -1.34 8.18 -1.82
C THR A 83 -1.19 6.67 -1.94
N ILE A 84 -0.04 6.19 -2.41
CA ILE A 84 0.31 4.77 -2.46
C ILE A 84 1.29 4.50 -1.32
N VAL A 85 0.89 3.65 -0.37
CA VAL A 85 1.75 3.20 0.71
C VAL A 85 2.19 1.78 0.38
N ARG A 86 3.50 1.52 0.41
CA ARG A 86 4.10 0.20 0.17
C ARG A 86 4.71 -0.36 1.45
N PRO A 87 3.92 -1.00 2.33
CA PRO A 87 4.47 -1.66 3.50
C PRO A 87 5.47 -2.74 3.12
N SER A 88 6.48 -2.87 3.98
CA SER A 88 7.40 -4.00 3.98
C SER A 88 6.77 -5.26 4.61
N SER A 89 7.58 -6.27 4.91
CA SER A 89 7.08 -7.55 5.43
C SER A 89 6.24 -7.35 6.69
N LEU A 90 4.98 -7.78 6.64
CA LEU A 90 4.02 -7.52 7.72
C LEU A 90 4.22 -8.44 8.91
N THR A 91 4.24 -7.86 10.10
CA THR A 91 4.38 -8.59 11.36
C THR A 91 3.13 -8.38 12.26
N ASN A 92 3.05 -9.11 13.37
CA ASN A 92 1.89 -9.11 14.29
C ASN A 92 2.22 -8.52 15.67
N GLU A 93 3.38 -7.90 15.79
CA GLU A 93 3.86 -7.22 16.98
C GLU A 93 3.04 -5.94 17.24
N ASP A 94 3.00 -5.51 18.50
CA ASP A 94 2.29 -4.29 18.88
C ASP A 94 2.88 -3.05 18.18
N ALA A 95 2.04 -2.04 17.94
CA ALA A 95 2.50 -0.79 17.32
C ALA A 95 3.55 -0.05 18.18
N SER A 96 4.72 0.20 17.62
CA SER A 96 5.71 1.12 18.22
C SER A 96 5.33 2.60 18.04
N LEU A 97 4.37 2.89 17.16
CA LEU A 97 4.01 4.22 16.66
C LEU A 97 5.17 4.99 16.03
N LYS A 98 6.21 4.26 15.62
CA LYS A 98 7.40 4.79 14.95
C LYS A 98 7.68 4.03 13.67
N VAL A 99 7.94 4.79 12.62
CA VAL A 99 8.07 4.30 11.24
C VAL A 99 9.20 5.03 10.53
N THR A 100 9.60 4.50 9.39
CA THR A 100 10.46 5.19 8.44
C THR A 100 9.99 4.91 7.01
N THR A 101 10.24 5.86 6.12
CA THR A 101 10.06 5.72 4.66
C THR A 101 11.37 5.43 3.94
N GLN A 102 12.47 5.32 4.69
CA GLN A 102 13.77 4.94 4.15
C GLN A 102 13.93 3.42 4.30
N GLN A 103 14.30 2.77 3.21
CA GLN A 103 14.58 1.34 3.22
C GLN A 103 15.77 1.03 4.16
N PRO A 104 15.61 0.11 5.13
CA PRO A 104 16.70 -0.34 5.97
C PRO A 104 17.83 -0.97 5.15
N SER A 105 19.08 -0.85 5.64
CA SER A 105 20.24 -1.48 4.99
C SER A 105 20.20 -3.00 5.07
N GLU A 106 19.66 -3.53 6.18
CA GLU A 106 19.58 -4.96 6.44
C GLU A 106 18.20 -5.51 6.08
N ARG A 107 18.16 -6.60 5.30
CA ARG A 107 16.90 -7.14 4.76
C ARG A 107 15.94 -7.65 5.85
N ASN A 108 16.47 -8.17 6.95
CA ASN A 108 15.67 -8.65 8.09
C ASN A 108 15.01 -7.51 8.89
N GLU A 109 15.48 -6.28 8.72
CA GLU A 109 14.89 -5.07 9.30
C GLU A 109 13.79 -4.48 8.41
N ALA A 110 13.68 -4.94 7.15
CA ALA A 110 12.63 -4.54 6.21
C ALA A 110 11.27 -5.19 6.57
N LYS A 111 10.72 -4.78 7.70
CA LYS A 111 9.46 -5.26 8.27
C LYS A 111 8.66 -4.11 8.90
N ILE A 112 7.37 -4.34 9.09
CA ILE A 112 6.48 -3.40 9.77
C ILE A 112 5.31 -4.12 10.43
N SER A 113 4.91 -3.69 11.63
CA SER A 113 3.71 -4.25 12.25
C SER A 113 2.42 -3.81 11.55
N ARG A 114 1.44 -4.71 11.47
CA ARG A 114 0.11 -4.39 10.91
C ARG A 114 -0.53 -3.19 11.61
N GLU A 115 -0.34 -3.07 12.92
CA GLU A 115 -0.86 -1.94 13.67
C GLU A 115 -0.15 -0.63 13.32
N ASN A 116 1.17 -0.63 13.08
CA ASN A 116 1.86 0.56 12.59
C ASN A 116 1.39 0.98 11.19
N VAL A 117 1.12 0.02 10.29
CA VAL A 117 0.49 0.32 8.98
C VAL A 117 -0.87 0.98 9.18
N ALA A 118 -1.72 0.45 10.05
CA ALA A 118 -3.04 1.03 10.32
C ALA A 118 -2.95 2.45 10.88
N ASN A 119 -2.07 2.68 11.85
CA ASN A 119 -1.84 4.02 12.42
C ASN A 119 -1.27 5.00 11.38
N ALA A 120 -0.36 4.56 10.53
CA ALA A 120 0.17 5.37 9.43
C ALA A 120 -0.94 5.75 8.43
N LEU A 121 -1.79 4.80 8.03
CA LEU A 121 -2.92 5.09 7.13
C LEU A 121 -3.93 6.08 7.75
N LEU A 122 -4.20 5.96 9.05
CA LEU A 122 -5.05 6.90 9.78
C LEU A 122 -4.43 8.31 9.78
N GLN A 123 -3.14 8.41 10.06
CA GLN A 123 -2.40 9.68 9.99
C GLN A 123 -2.49 10.28 8.59
N ILE A 124 -2.15 9.51 7.55
CA ILE A 124 -2.19 9.95 6.15
C ILE A 124 -3.59 10.42 5.76
N ALA A 125 -4.63 9.72 6.19
CA ALA A 125 -6.02 10.07 5.90
C ALA A 125 -6.47 11.38 6.56
N ASN A 126 -5.95 11.69 7.76
CA ASN A 126 -6.29 12.89 8.51
C ASN A 126 -5.54 14.15 8.05
N TYR A 127 -4.39 14.01 7.40
CA TYR A 127 -3.58 15.14 6.93
C TYR A 127 -3.80 15.39 5.44
N SER A 128 -3.94 16.66 5.06
CA SER A 128 -4.13 17.04 3.65
C SER A 128 -2.81 16.96 2.89
N ILE A 129 -2.51 15.80 2.33
CA ILE A 129 -1.47 15.69 1.29
C ILE A 129 -2.12 16.20 0.00
N ASN A 130 -1.70 17.40 -0.43
CA ASN A 130 -2.26 18.07 -1.62
C ASN A 130 -1.67 17.54 -2.93
N GLU A 131 -0.68 16.65 -2.85
CA GLU A 131 0.07 16.13 -3.98
C GLU A 131 0.03 14.61 -4.00
N ASN A 132 0.17 14.04 -5.19
CA ASN A 132 0.31 12.60 -5.36
C ASN A 132 1.56 12.11 -4.65
N SER A 133 1.43 11.09 -3.81
CA SER A 133 2.55 10.54 -3.06
C SER A 133 2.64 9.03 -3.17
N LEU A 134 3.87 8.53 -3.17
CA LEU A 134 4.21 7.11 -3.15
C LEU A 134 5.42 6.93 -2.25
N PHE A 135 5.31 6.06 -1.25
CA PHE A 135 6.44 5.74 -0.38
C PHE A 135 6.34 4.32 0.17
N GLU A 136 7.50 3.77 0.47
CA GLU A 136 7.63 2.52 1.22
C GLU A 136 7.50 2.79 2.72
N LEU A 137 7.10 1.78 3.49
CA LEU A 137 6.85 1.92 4.92
C LEU A 137 7.43 0.75 5.72
N PHE A 138 8.24 1.10 6.71
CA PHE A 138 8.95 0.19 7.59
C PHE A 138 8.77 0.62 9.05
N ASP A 139 8.92 -0.31 9.99
CA ASP A 139 9.17 0.06 11.37
C ASP A 139 10.47 0.88 11.45
N GLY A 140 10.49 1.89 12.31
CA GLY A 140 11.62 2.80 12.42
C GLY A 140 11.63 3.56 13.73
N ASP A 141 12.25 4.75 13.71
CA ASP A 141 12.51 5.57 14.88
C ASP A 141 11.73 6.90 14.88
N LYS A 142 11.21 7.33 13.72
CA LYS A 142 10.46 8.57 13.59
C LYS A 142 9.01 8.38 13.99
N PRO A 143 8.40 9.30 14.74
CA PRO A 143 7.00 9.18 15.12
C PRO A 143 6.09 9.19 13.87
N ILE A 144 5.03 8.39 13.86
CA ILE A 144 4.04 8.36 12.75
C ILE A 144 3.50 9.75 12.43
N THR A 145 3.41 10.65 13.42
CA THR A 145 2.98 12.05 13.22
C THR A 145 3.89 12.88 12.32
N SER A 146 5.08 12.37 11.98
CA SER A 146 6.01 13.00 11.04
C SER A 146 5.84 12.53 9.59
N LEU A 147 4.95 11.57 9.33
CA LEU A 147 4.51 11.19 7.97
C LEU A 147 3.69 12.30 7.31
#